data_AF-A0A834C9W8-F1
#
_entry.id   AF-A0A834C9W8-F1
#
_cell.length_a   1.000
_cell.length_b   1.000
_cell.length_c   1.000
_cell.angle_alpha   90.00
_cell.angle_beta   90.00
_cell.angle_gamma   90.00
#
_symmetry.space_group_name_H-M   'P 1'
#
loop_
_entity.id
_entity.type
_entity.pdbx_description
1 polymer ?
#
loop_
_entity_poly.entity_id
_entity_poly.type
_entity_poly.pdbx_seq_one_letter_code
_entity_poly.pdbx_strand_id
1 'polypeptide(L)'
;MDIFPTLLSLAGINPPTDRGYDGMDATSVLLRQEHVGHEFLFHPNSGAAGRFGDLQAVRAGKYKAFYITGGAEACGGAMGRPQLHDPPLIFDLERDAAEETPLEVHTPEYQTVAQMIAHKREELLWDIATDESVSTADYRKEESAAPCCDQRQAVCRCKTLD
;
A
#
# COMPACT_ATOMS: atom_id res chain seq x y z
N MET A 1 1.01 -6.21 5.34
CA MET A 1 1.09 -5.53 6.67
C MET A 1 0.74 -6.50 7.79
N ASP A 2 -0.14 -7.47 7.52
CA ASP A 2 -0.66 -8.49 8.45
C ASP A 2 0.37 -9.34 9.20
N ILE A 3 1.59 -9.52 8.66
CA ILE A 3 2.65 -10.27 9.35
C ILE A 3 2.95 -9.67 10.73
N PHE A 4 2.94 -8.34 10.86
CA PHE A 4 3.23 -7.65 12.12
C PHE A 4 2.25 -8.02 13.24
N PRO A 5 0.93 -7.74 13.14
CA PRO A 5 -0.03 -8.11 14.18
C PRO A 5 -0.16 -9.62 14.37
N THR A 6 0.03 -10.42 13.31
CA THR A 6 0.02 -11.89 13.41
C THR A 6 1.15 -12.40 14.32
N LEU A 7 2.39 -11.92 14.13
CA LEU A 7 3.51 -12.32 14.97
C LEU A 7 3.34 -11.87 16.43
N LEU A 8 2.78 -10.68 16.65
CA LEU A 8 2.46 -10.20 18.01
C LEU A 8 1.43 -11.09 18.70
N SER A 9 0.34 -11.45 18.00
CA SER A 9 -0.69 -12.37 18.49
C SER A 9 -0.12 -13.73 18.86
N LEU A 10 0.70 -14.33 17.97
CA LEU A 10 1.38 -15.61 18.22
C LEU A 10 2.36 -15.54 19.40
N ALA A 11 3.01 -14.40 19.62
CA ALA A 11 3.90 -14.18 20.75
C ALA A 11 3.16 -13.82 22.06
N GLY A 12 1.84 -13.64 22.03
CA GLY A 12 1.05 -13.20 23.19
C GLY A 12 1.36 -11.76 23.61
N ILE A 13 1.76 -10.91 22.67
CA ILE A 13 2.15 -9.51 22.91
C ILE A 13 1.07 -8.59 22.32
N ASN A 14 0.66 -7.58 23.08
CA ASN A 14 -0.23 -6.53 22.58
C ASN A 14 0.59 -5.43 21.87
N PRO A 15 0.15 -4.94 20.70
CA PRO A 15 0.77 -3.77 20.09
C PRO A 15 0.55 -2.50 20.94
N PRO A 16 1.41 -1.48 20.80
CA PRO A 16 1.13 -0.14 21.29
C PRO A 16 -0.28 0.35 20.91
N THR A 17 -0.96 1.03 21.83
CA THR A 17 -2.34 1.52 21.61
C THR A 17 -2.39 2.99 21.21
N ASP A 18 -1.24 3.60 20.97
CA ASP A 18 -1.07 5.03 20.67
C ASP A 18 -1.09 5.33 19.17
N ARG A 19 -1.31 4.32 18.31
CA ARG A 19 -1.31 4.44 16.85
C ARG A 19 -2.22 3.42 16.18
N GLY A 20 -2.63 3.73 14.95
CA GLY A 20 -3.34 2.81 14.07
C GLY A 20 -2.42 1.74 13.47
N TYR A 21 -3.00 0.61 13.10
CA TYR A 21 -2.34 -0.44 12.33
C TYR A 21 -3.27 -0.92 11.22
N ASP A 22 -2.80 -0.85 9.97
CA ASP A 22 -3.55 -1.36 8.82
C ASP A 22 -3.56 -2.89 8.72
N GLY A 23 -2.69 -3.56 9.48
CA GLY A 23 -2.57 -5.01 9.45
C GLY A 23 -3.67 -5.70 10.26
N MET A 24 -4.11 -6.87 9.80
CA MET A 24 -5.00 -7.78 10.53
C MET A 24 -4.25 -9.00 11.06
N ASP A 25 -4.62 -9.50 12.24
CA ASP A 25 -4.11 -10.77 12.76
C ASP A 25 -4.65 -11.94 11.93
N ALA A 26 -3.77 -12.63 11.20
CA ALA A 26 -4.10 -13.77 10.36
C ALA A 26 -3.95 -15.12 11.08
N THR A 27 -3.79 -15.14 12.41
CA THR A 27 -3.61 -16.38 13.18
C THR A 27 -4.75 -17.37 12.98
N SER A 28 -6.00 -16.91 12.91
CA SER A 28 -7.14 -17.79 12.66
C SER A 28 -7.16 -18.37 11.24
N VAL A 29 -6.75 -17.59 10.24
CA VAL A 29 -6.57 -18.07 8.86
C VAL A 29 -5.50 -19.18 8.83
N LEU A 30 -4.34 -18.93 9.45
CA LEU A 30 -3.19 -19.84 9.42
C LEU A 30 -3.41 -21.11 10.24
N LEU A 31 -3.99 -21.00 11.44
CA LEU A 31 -4.07 -22.10 12.41
C LEU A 31 -5.45 -22.75 12.49
N ARG A 32 -6.50 -22.07 12.03
CA ARG A 32 -7.90 -22.53 12.14
C ARG A 32 -8.62 -22.62 10.79
N GLN A 33 -7.95 -22.27 9.69
CA GLN A 33 -8.52 -22.29 8.33
C GLN A 33 -9.79 -21.45 8.19
N GLU A 34 -9.89 -20.38 8.97
CA GLU A 34 -11.00 -19.44 8.86
C GLU A 34 -10.85 -18.58 7.59
N HIS A 35 -11.98 -18.25 6.96
CA HIS A 35 -12.04 -17.39 5.78
C HIS A 35 -12.35 -15.95 6.17
N VAL A 36 -11.49 -15.37 7.01
CA VAL A 36 -11.55 -13.96 7.42
C VAL A 36 -10.41 -13.19 6.78
N GLY A 37 -10.62 -11.91 6.50
CA GLY A 37 -9.61 -11.06 5.90
C GLY A 37 -10.12 -9.65 5.66
N HIS A 38 -9.27 -8.85 5.02
CA HIS A 38 -9.59 -7.47 4.67
C HIS A 38 -10.74 -7.40 3.65
N GLU A 39 -11.75 -6.59 3.96
CA GLU A 39 -12.80 -6.23 3.00
C GLU A 39 -12.25 -5.26 1.94
N PHE A 40 -11.32 -4.38 2.35
CA PHE A 40 -10.69 -3.37 1.51
C PHE A 40 -9.17 -3.44 1.60
N LEU A 41 -8.50 -3.34 0.46
CA LEU A 41 -7.05 -3.16 0.36
C LEU A 41 -6.77 -1.89 -0.41
N PHE A 42 -5.86 -1.07 0.12
CA PHE A 42 -5.49 0.20 -0.48
C PHE A 42 -4.12 0.10 -1.11
N HIS A 43 -3.96 0.67 -2.29
CA HIS A 43 -2.72 0.62 -3.06
C HIS A 43 -2.18 2.05 -3.25
N PRO A 44 -1.35 2.55 -2.31
CA PRO A 44 -0.63 3.81 -2.50
C PRO A 44 0.26 3.72 -3.74
N ASN A 45 0.36 4.80 -4.51
CA ASN A 45 1.25 4.83 -5.66
C ASN A 45 2.72 4.68 -5.21
N SER A 46 3.42 3.71 -5.79
CA SER A 46 4.80 3.37 -5.46
C SER A 46 5.75 3.45 -6.67
N GLY A 47 5.46 4.33 -7.63
CA GLY A 47 6.33 4.55 -8.80
C GLY A 47 5.66 4.37 -10.16
N ALA A 48 4.33 4.26 -10.19
CA ALA A 48 3.57 4.50 -11.40
C ALA A 48 3.37 6.01 -11.60
N ALA A 49 2.89 6.42 -12.78
CA ALA A 49 2.61 7.84 -13.03
C ALA A 49 1.65 8.45 -11.97
N GLY A 50 1.97 9.64 -11.49
CA GLY A 50 1.27 10.29 -10.37
C GLY A 50 2.24 10.76 -9.28
N ARG A 51 1.75 10.96 -8.05
CA ARG A 51 2.59 11.24 -6.88
C ARG A 51 2.73 9.99 -6.03
N PHE A 52 3.94 9.72 -5.54
CA PHE A 52 4.18 8.65 -4.57
C PHE A 52 3.32 8.85 -3.33
N GLY A 53 2.75 7.75 -2.82
CA GLY A 53 1.89 7.73 -1.64
C GLY A 53 0.42 8.06 -1.91
N ASP A 54 0.07 8.70 -3.03
CA ASP A 54 -1.34 8.98 -3.33
C ASP A 54 -2.14 7.66 -3.42
N LEU A 55 -3.28 7.59 -2.71
CA LEU A 55 -4.21 6.46 -2.76
C LEU A 55 -5.07 6.53 -4.02
N GLN A 56 -4.58 5.97 -5.13
CA GLN A 56 -5.23 6.02 -6.44
C GLN A 56 -5.77 4.68 -6.93
N ALA A 57 -5.58 3.61 -6.16
CA ALA A 57 -6.20 2.33 -6.41
C ALA A 57 -6.67 1.69 -5.10
N VAL A 58 -7.85 1.05 -5.16
CA VAL A 58 -8.51 0.41 -4.02
C VAL A 58 -9.11 -0.90 -4.48
N ARG A 59 -8.91 -1.98 -3.73
CA ARG A 59 -9.57 -3.25 -3.92
C ARG A 59 -10.64 -3.43 -2.86
N ALA A 60 -11.84 -3.82 -3.26
CA ALA A 60 -12.95 -4.17 -2.39
C ALA A 60 -13.42 -5.59 -2.75
N GLY A 61 -13.06 -6.57 -1.93
CA GLY A 61 -13.24 -7.99 -2.26
C GLY A 61 -12.63 -8.36 -3.61
N LYS A 62 -13.47 -8.76 -4.57
CA LYS A 62 -13.05 -9.10 -5.94
C LYS A 62 -12.88 -7.90 -6.87
N TYR A 63 -13.41 -6.73 -6.51
CA TYR A 63 -13.34 -5.56 -7.37
C TYR A 63 -12.10 -4.74 -7.09
N LYS A 64 -11.47 -4.19 -8.13
CA LYS A 64 -10.35 -3.25 -7.99
C LYS A 64 -10.60 -2.01 -8.83
N ALA A 65 -10.56 -0.86 -8.18
CA ALA A 65 -10.77 0.44 -8.79
C ALA A 65 -9.44 1.18 -8.99
N PHE A 66 -9.33 1.92 -10.09
CA PHE A 66 -8.25 2.83 -10.40
C PHE A 66 -8.81 4.23 -10.71
N TYR A 67 -8.36 5.21 -9.93
CA TYR A 67 -8.60 6.63 -10.17
C TYR A 67 -7.54 7.24 -11.07
N ILE A 68 -6.32 6.70 -11.05
CA ILE A 68 -5.24 7.07 -11.96
C ILE A 68 -4.62 5.79 -12.53
N THR A 69 -4.37 5.78 -13.84
CA THR A 69 -3.50 4.80 -14.49
C THR A 69 -2.28 5.47 -15.08
N GLY A 70 -1.22 4.70 -15.30
CA GLY A 70 0.01 5.17 -15.93
C GLY A 70 1.07 4.08 -15.91
N GLY A 71 2.09 4.24 -16.75
CA GLY A 71 3.21 3.32 -16.76
C GLY A 71 4.09 3.50 -15.53
N ALA A 72 4.76 2.42 -15.13
CA ALA A 72 5.88 2.46 -14.20
C ALA A 72 7.15 2.03 -14.94
N GLU A 73 8.26 2.72 -14.73
CA GLU A 73 9.55 2.41 -15.36
C GLU A 73 9.99 0.96 -15.07
N ALA A 74 9.72 0.49 -13.85
CA ALA A 74 10.03 -0.87 -13.41
C ALA A 74 9.30 -1.97 -14.22
N CYS A 75 8.24 -1.64 -14.96
CA CYS A 75 7.47 -2.60 -15.76
C CYS A 75 8.02 -2.78 -17.19
N GLY A 76 9.23 -2.30 -17.49
CA GLY A 76 9.95 -2.62 -18.73
C GLY A 76 9.38 -1.97 -20.01
N GLY A 77 8.55 -0.93 -19.89
CA GLY A 77 7.90 -0.26 -21.02
C GLY A 77 8.04 1.27 -21.01
N ALA A 78 7.53 1.91 -22.07
CA ALA A 78 7.42 3.37 -22.14
C ALA A 78 6.55 3.88 -20.98
N MET A 79 6.96 4.99 -20.35
CA MET A 79 6.15 5.66 -19.33
C MET A 79 4.80 6.08 -19.94
N GLY A 80 3.77 5.27 -19.75
CA GLY A 80 2.40 5.66 -20.03
C GLY A 80 2.10 6.90 -19.20
N ARG A 81 1.69 7.99 -19.86
CA ARG A 81 1.37 9.24 -19.17
C ARG A 81 0.27 9.00 -18.14
N PRO A 82 0.30 9.71 -17.00
CA PRO A 82 -0.75 9.59 -16.01
C PRO A 82 -2.08 10.00 -16.65
N GLN A 83 -3.09 9.15 -16.49
CA GLN A 83 -4.46 9.41 -16.90
C GLN A 83 -5.37 9.34 -15.67
N LEU A 84 -6.09 10.42 -15.43
CA LEU A 84 -7.13 10.49 -14.40
C LEU A 84 -8.43 9.90 -14.96
N HIS A 85 -9.15 9.15 -14.12
CA HIS A 85 -10.43 8.54 -14.45
C HIS A 85 -11.49 9.01 -13.46
N ASP A 86 -12.48 9.73 -13.98
CA ASP A 86 -13.68 10.14 -13.26
C ASP A 86 -14.90 9.90 -14.18
N PRO A 87 -15.69 8.84 -13.95
CA PRO A 87 -15.63 7.94 -12.80
C PRO A 87 -14.49 6.89 -12.92
N PRO A 88 -14.06 6.21 -11.83
CA PRO A 88 -12.86 5.34 -11.85
C PRO A 88 -13.05 4.09 -12.74
N LEU A 89 -11.96 3.54 -13.24
CA LEU A 89 -12.00 2.21 -13.87
C LEU A 89 -12.18 1.16 -12.78
N ILE A 90 -13.11 0.22 -12.94
CA ILE A 90 -13.35 -0.87 -11.97
C ILE A 90 -13.26 -2.20 -12.69
N PHE A 91 -12.48 -3.13 -12.15
CA PHE A 91 -12.27 -4.48 -12.69
C PHE A 91 -12.79 -5.52 -11.71
N ASP A 92 -13.37 -6.61 -12.22
CA ASP A 92 -13.69 -7.81 -11.42
C ASP A 92 -12.55 -8.81 -11.56
N LEU A 93 -11.71 -8.93 -10.53
CA LEU A 93 -10.49 -9.74 -10.53
C LEU A 93 -10.76 -11.25 -10.54
N GLU A 94 -11.97 -11.71 -10.21
CA GLU A 94 -12.35 -13.13 -10.34
C GLU A 94 -12.63 -13.50 -11.80
N ARG A 95 -13.14 -12.53 -12.59
CA ARG A 95 -13.45 -12.70 -14.01
C ARG A 95 -12.27 -12.34 -14.90
N ASP A 96 -11.51 -11.34 -14.49
CA ASP A 96 -10.41 -10.75 -15.24
C ASP A 96 -9.27 -10.34 -14.28
N ALA A 97 -8.41 -11.32 -13.98
CA ALA A 97 -7.23 -11.11 -13.17
C ALA A 97 -6.16 -10.23 -13.84
N ALA A 98 -6.25 -10.02 -15.16
CA ALA A 98 -5.30 -9.23 -15.95
C ALA A 98 -5.67 -7.75 -16.02
N GLU A 99 -6.86 -7.37 -15.53
CA GLU A 99 -7.33 -5.97 -15.50
C GLU A 99 -7.44 -5.37 -16.91
N GLU A 100 -7.89 -6.16 -17.88
CA GLU A 100 -7.99 -5.80 -19.30
C GLU A 100 -9.34 -5.16 -19.64
N THR A 101 -10.42 -5.60 -19.00
CA THR A 101 -11.80 -5.23 -19.34
C THR A 101 -12.51 -4.59 -18.14
N PRO A 102 -12.60 -3.25 -18.09
CA PRO A 102 -13.31 -2.58 -17.00
C PRO A 102 -14.82 -2.81 -17.09
N LEU A 103 -15.49 -2.79 -15.94
CA LEU A 103 -16.95 -2.81 -15.84
C LEU A 103 -17.56 -1.58 -16.53
N GLU A 104 -18.72 -1.78 -17.14
CA GLU A 104 -19.46 -0.71 -17.80
C GLU A 104 -20.11 0.22 -16.76
N VAL A 105 -19.84 1.52 -16.88
CA VAL A 105 -20.26 2.57 -15.94
C VAL A 105 -21.77 2.61 -15.68
N HIS A 106 -22.57 2.22 -16.68
CA HIS A 106 -24.03 2.26 -16.60
C HIS A 106 -24.65 1.05 -15.87
N THR A 107 -23.85 0.06 -15.49
CA THR A 107 -24.35 -1.13 -14.81
C THR A 107 -24.66 -0.86 -13.33
N PRO A 108 -25.70 -1.48 -12.76
CA PRO A 108 -25.97 -1.40 -11.32
C PRO A 108 -24.81 -1.93 -10.45
N GLU A 109 -24.08 -2.93 -10.96
CA GLU A 109 -22.88 -3.49 -10.35
C GLU A 109 -21.80 -2.41 -10.20
N TYR A 110 -21.45 -1.72 -11.30
CA TYR A 110 -20.49 -0.63 -11.28
C TYR A 110 -20.89 0.45 -10.27
N GLN A 111 -22.13 0.93 -10.33
CA GLN A 111 -22.61 2.02 -9.48
C GLN A 111 -22.49 1.67 -7.99
N THR A 112 -22.90 0.45 -7.63
CA THR A 112 -22.85 -0.03 -6.24
C THR A 112 -21.40 -0.11 -5.73
N VAL A 113 -20.50 -0.69 -6.53
CA VAL A 113 -19.09 -0.85 -6.15
C VAL A 113 -18.37 0.49 -6.10
N ALA A 114 -18.62 1.39 -7.06
CA ALA A 114 -18.03 2.72 -7.11
C ALA A 114 -18.39 3.53 -5.85
N GLN A 115 -19.65 3.49 -5.43
CA GLN A 115 -20.11 4.21 -4.23
C GLN A 115 -19.46 3.67 -2.96
N MET A 116 -19.41 2.35 -2.81
CA MET A 116 -18.77 1.67 -1.68
C MET A 116 -17.28 2.00 -1.59
N ILE A 117 -16.56 1.92 -2.71
CA ILE A 117 -15.13 2.22 -2.77
C ILE A 117 -14.87 3.70 -2.48
N ALA A 118 -15.65 4.61 -3.06
CA ALA A 118 -15.49 6.04 -2.83
C ALA A 118 -15.63 6.39 -1.35
N HIS A 119 -16.65 5.83 -0.69
CA HIS A 119 -16.88 6.04 0.74
C HIS A 119 -15.72 5.54 1.60
N LYS A 120 -15.27 4.28 1.40
CA LYS A 120 -14.15 3.73 2.17
C LYS A 120 -12.82 4.42 1.90
N ARG A 121 -12.59 4.89 0.67
CA ARG A 121 -11.42 5.68 0.33
C ARG A 121 -11.43 7.04 1.02
N GLU A 122 -12.57 7.69 1.11
CA GLU A 122 -12.71 8.96 1.83
C GLU A 122 -12.46 8.77 3.34
N GLU A 123 -13.02 7.73 3.95
CA GLU A 123 -12.76 7.38 5.35
C GLU A 123 -11.26 7.21 5.63
N LEU A 124 -10.54 6.45 4.80
CA LEU A 124 -9.10 6.24 5.01
C LEU A 124 -8.29 7.52 4.74
N LEU A 125 -8.64 8.31 3.73
CA LEU A 125 -7.96 9.57 3.48
C LEU A 125 -8.13 10.56 4.63
N TRP A 126 -9.30 10.56 5.28
CA TRP A 126 -9.54 11.35 6.48
C TRP A 126 -8.71 10.85 7.66
N ASP A 127 -8.66 9.54 7.90
CA ASP A 127 -7.80 8.92 8.92
C ASP A 127 -6.34 9.34 8.75
N ILE A 128 -5.78 9.17 7.54
CA ILE A 128 -4.40 9.58 7.22
C ILE A 128 -4.19 11.10 7.43
N ALA A 129 -5.15 11.93 7.03
CA ALA A 129 -5.02 13.38 7.14
C ALA A 129 -5.07 13.89 8.59
N THR A 130 -5.62 13.10 9.50
CA THR A 130 -5.81 13.46 10.92
C THR A 130 -4.89 12.70 11.87
N ASP A 131 -4.08 11.76 11.37
CA ASP A 131 -3.11 11.02 12.17
C ASP A 131 -1.97 11.94 12.64
N GLU A 132 -1.79 12.04 13.96
CA GLU A 132 -0.72 12.80 14.60
C GLU A 132 0.62 12.04 14.60
N SER A 133 0.62 10.76 14.22
CA SER A 133 1.78 9.87 14.21
C SER A 133 2.65 10.01 12.95
N VAL A 134 2.31 10.92 12.04
CA VAL A 134 2.99 11.08 10.74
C VAL A 134 4.38 11.68 10.92
N SER A 135 5.40 10.96 10.46
CA SER A 135 6.79 11.44 10.39
C SER A 135 7.20 11.74 8.95
N THR A 136 7.94 12.84 8.73
CA THR A 136 8.53 13.15 7.42
C THR A 136 9.91 12.50 7.32
N ALA A 137 10.08 11.62 6.33
CA ALA A 137 11.39 11.04 6.05
C ALA A 137 12.35 12.08 5.46
N ASP A 138 13.55 12.16 6.05
CA ASP A 138 14.65 12.95 5.51
C ASP A 138 15.55 12.07 4.64
N TYR A 139 15.44 12.24 3.32
CA TYR A 139 16.20 11.47 2.34
C TYR A 139 17.55 12.12 1.96
N ARG A 140 17.98 13.16 2.69
CA ARG A 140 19.31 13.76 2.47
C ARG A 140 20.40 12.73 2.73
N LYS A 141 21.34 12.64 1.80
CA LYS A 141 22.54 11.81 1.96
C LYS A 141 23.64 12.69 2.53
N GLU A 142 23.99 12.46 3.79
CA GLU A 142 25.10 13.14 4.46
C GLU A 142 26.21 12.14 4.78
N GLU A 143 27.44 12.47 4.42
CA GLU A 143 28.61 11.61 4.70
C GLU A 143 28.82 11.42 6.22
N SER A 144 28.43 12.42 7.02
CA SER A 144 28.41 12.37 8.49
C SER A 144 27.45 11.32 9.05
N ALA A 145 26.40 10.94 8.31
CA ALA A 145 25.45 9.90 8.69
C ALA A 145 25.90 8.50 8.22
N ALA A 146 26.94 8.40 7.40
CA ALA A 146 27.48 7.13 6.98
C ALA A 146 28.14 6.41 8.19
N PRO A 147 28.00 5.08 8.29
CA PRO A 147 28.76 4.30 9.26
C PRO A 147 30.25 4.59 9.11
N CYS A 148 30.92 4.97 10.21
CA CYS A 148 32.34 5.25 10.15
C CYS A 148 33.13 3.99 9.73
N CYS A 149 34.12 4.18 8.86
CA CYS A 149 35.05 3.15 8.42
C CYS A 149 36.43 3.78 8.24
N ASP A 150 37.30 3.66 9.26
CA ASP A 150 38.66 4.18 9.23
C ASP A 150 39.62 3.23 9.92
N GLN A 151 40.61 2.72 9.18
CA GLN A 151 41.65 1.80 9.68
C GLN A 151 42.41 2.34 10.91
N ARG A 152 42.49 3.67 11.07
CA ARG A 152 43.25 4.35 12.13
C ARG A 152 42.43 4.54 13.40
N GLN A 153 41.13 4.78 13.28
CA GLN A 153 40.22 4.98 14.40
C GLN A 153 39.83 3.66 15.05
N ALA A 154 40.09 3.50 16.36
CA ALA A 154 39.78 2.25 17.06
C ALA A 154 38.26 1.96 17.15
N VAL A 155 37.43 3.01 17.25
CA VAL A 155 35.97 2.88 17.45
C VAL A 155 35.19 2.49 16.18
N CYS A 156 35.79 2.66 15.00
CA CYS A 156 35.18 2.34 13.72
C CYS A 156 36.21 1.75 12.75
N ARG A 157 37.12 0.95 13.28
CA ARG A 157 38.16 0.28 12.49
C ARG A 157 37.54 -0.75 11.57
N CYS A 158 37.70 -0.55 10.27
CA CYS A 158 37.27 -1.47 9.24
C CYS A 158 38.45 -1.90 8.37
N LYS A 159 38.29 -2.99 7.61
CA LYS A 159 39.14 -3.31 6.47
C LYS A 159 38.40 -2.88 5.22
N THR A 160 39.04 -2.15 4.33
CA THR A 160 38.51 -1.93 2.98
C THR A 160 38.56 -3.27 2.26
N LEU A 161 37.43 -3.71 1.70
CA LEU A 161 37.39 -4.86 0.81
C LEU A 161 38.10 -4.43 -0.49
N ASP A 162 39.20 -5.10 -0.83
CA ASP A 162 39.89 -4.95 -2.11
C ASP A 162 39.00 -5.41 -3.29
#